data_AF-A0A8S3GR76-F1
#
_entry.id   AF-A0A8S3GR76-F1
#
_cell.length_a   1.000
_cell.length_b   1.000
_cell.length_c   1.000
_cell.angle_alpha   90.00
_cell.angle_beta   90.00
_cell.angle_gamma   90.00
#
_symmetry.space_group_name_H-M   'P 1'
#
loop_
_entity.id
_entity.type
_entity.pdbx_description
1 polymer ?
#
loop_
_entity_poly.entity_id
_entity_poly.type
_entity_poly.pdbx_seq_one_letter_code
_entity_poly.pdbx_strand_id
1 'polypeptide(L)'
;MTKVNHRTSLSPSFARKRNLPTPPPSVSDINDSSSCSSTSSSSYSTTLNPSDNNTVTSCDLLNILTDVRFHPVFQAIDEIKRRKCRPDLERILKYVSKRSTTKNLTEQRNEILSILEELLKYGLITKVFHKGGFTIR
;
A
#
# COMPACT_ATOMS: atom_id res chain seq x y z
N MET A 1 -18.90 -47.87 -44.33
CA MET A 1 -18.91 -46.69 -45.23
C MET A 1 -18.96 -45.43 -44.39
N THR A 2 -17.91 -44.59 -44.51
CA THR A 2 -17.88 -43.10 -44.46
C THR A 2 -18.73 -42.35 -43.41
N LYS A 3 -18.26 -41.37 -42.63
CA LYS A 3 -17.10 -40.47 -42.77
C LYS A 3 -16.84 -39.80 -41.40
N VAL A 4 -15.57 -39.70 -41.05
CA VAL A 4 -15.03 -38.81 -40.01
C VAL A 4 -15.19 -37.36 -40.48
N ASN A 5 -15.71 -36.48 -39.65
CA ASN A 5 -15.65 -35.02 -39.88
C ASN A 5 -14.88 -34.35 -38.74
N HIS A 6 -13.58 -34.22 -38.94
CA HIS A 6 -12.76 -33.18 -38.32
C HIS A 6 -13.26 -31.82 -38.81
N ARG A 7 -13.68 -30.95 -37.89
CA ARG A 7 -13.69 -29.50 -38.14
C ARG A 7 -12.47 -28.90 -37.46
N THR A 8 -11.36 -28.88 -38.20
CA THR A 8 -10.27 -27.93 -38.03
C THR A 8 -10.73 -26.58 -38.57
N SER A 9 -11.16 -25.66 -37.70
CA SER A 9 -11.26 -24.25 -38.05
C SER A 9 -10.05 -23.51 -37.52
N LEU A 10 -9.14 -23.23 -38.44
CA LEU A 10 -7.93 -22.45 -38.29
C LEU A 10 -8.22 -21.08 -37.65
N SER A 11 -7.39 -20.72 -36.69
CA SER A 11 -7.34 -19.45 -36.00
C SER A 11 -7.08 -18.28 -36.97
N PRO A 12 -7.81 -17.15 -36.87
CA PRO A 12 -7.37 -15.91 -37.52
C PRO A 12 -6.19 -15.33 -36.73
N SER A 13 -5.00 -15.43 -37.32
CA SER A 13 -3.80 -14.75 -36.86
C SER A 13 -3.95 -13.24 -37.09
N PHE A 14 -4.47 -12.53 -36.08
CA PHE A 14 -4.32 -11.08 -36.04
C PHE A 14 -2.90 -10.77 -35.59
N ALA A 15 -2.02 -10.50 -36.55
CA ALA A 15 -0.74 -9.85 -36.31
C ALA A 15 -0.99 -8.46 -35.70
N ARG A 16 -1.14 -8.43 -34.37
CA ARG A 16 -1.29 -7.20 -33.61
C ARG A 16 0.05 -6.49 -33.68
N LYS A 17 0.14 -5.44 -34.51
CA LYS A 17 1.26 -4.48 -34.51
C LYS A 17 1.58 -4.15 -33.06
N ARG A 18 2.74 -4.62 -32.58
CA ARG A 18 3.25 -4.24 -31.27
C ARG A 18 3.55 -2.75 -31.36
N ASN A 19 2.82 -1.92 -30.61
CA ASN A 19 3.26 -0.56 -30.32
C ASN A 19 4.52 -0.69 -29.48
N LEU A 20 5.68 -0.80 -30.14
CA LEU A 20 6.96 -0.62 -29.47
C LEU A 20 6.98 0.80 -28.91
N PRO A 21 7.35 1.01 -27.64
CA PRO A 21 7.60 2.35 -27.15
C PRO A 21 8.73 2.96 -27.99
N THR A 22 8.49 4.17 -28.49
CA THR A 22 9.48 5.01 -29.16
C THR A 22 10.69 5.16 -28.24
N PRO A 23 11.95 5.01 -28.72
CA PRO A 23 13.11 5.28 -27.88
C PRO A 23 13.10 6.75 -27.45
N PRO A 24 13.48 7.06 -26.20
CA PRO A 24 13.61 8.45 -25.76
C PRO A 24 14.71 9.17 -26.57
N PRO A 25 14.57 10.49 -26.80
CA PRO A 25 15.61 11.26 -27.46
C PRO A 25 16.90 11.24 -26.63
N SER A 26 18.02 10.97 -27.28
CA SER A 26 19.36 11.08 -26.71
C SER A 26 19.65 12.54 -26.37
N VAL A 27 19.75 12.88 -25.09
CA VAL A 27 20.30 14.15 -24.67
C VAL A 27 21.83 14.05 -24.75
N SER A 28 22.38 14.75 -25.72
CA SER A 28 23.81 15.03 -25.84
C SER A 28 24.27 15.83 -24.61
N ASP A 29 25.49 15.55 -24.17
CA ASP A 29 26.17 16.17 -23.04
C ASP A 29 26.07 17.70 -23.05
N ILE A 30 25.41 18.27 -22.04
CA ILE A 30 25.57 19.66 -21.65
C ILE A 30 26.09 19.63 -20.22
N ASN A 31 27.41 19.52 -20.13
CA ASN A 31 28.17 19.96 -18.99
C ASN A 31 28.15 21.49 -19.01
N ASP A 32 27.42 22.13 -18.11
CA ASP A 32 27.89 23.39 -17.57
C ASP A 32 27.48 23.57 -16.11
N SER A 33 28.44 24.06 -15.36
CA SER A 33 28.44 24.17 -13.91
C SER A 33 27.54 25.31 -13.46
N SER A 34 26.76 25.12 -12.41
CA SER A 34 26.11 26.23 -11.71
C SER A 34 25.79 25.82 -10.27
N SER A 35 26.77 26.06 -9.39
CA SER A 35 26.58 26.09 -7.94
C SER A 35 25.56 27.17 -7.58
N CYS A 36 24.47 26.78 -6.91
CA CYS A 36 23.69 27.70 -6.09
C CYS A 36 23.54 27.08 -4.69
N SER A 37 24.48 27.41 -3.81
CA SER A 37 24.33 27.25 -2.38
C SER A 37 23.22 28.20 -1.89
N SER A 38 22.09 27.63 -1.49
CA SER A 38 21.08 28.34 -0.71
C SER A 38 20.79 27.55 0.55
N THR A 39 21.59 27.84 1.58
CA THR A 39 21.37 27.45 2.97
C THR A 39 20.05 28.08 3.44
N SER A 40 18.96 27.34 3.32
CA SER A 40 17.70 27.69 3.97
C SER A 40 17.64 27.00 5.32
N SER A 41 18.40 27.49 6.28
CA SER A 41 18.19 27.17 7.69
C SER A 41 16.93 27.90 8.17
N SER A 42 15.78 27.27 7.95
CA SER A 42 14.53 27.70 8.57
C SER A 42 14.43 27.06 9.95
N SER A 43 14.94 27.77 10.95
CA SER A 43 14.71 27.44 12.36
C SER A 43 13.31 27.90 12.75
N TYR A 44 12.29 27.08 12.50
CA TYR A 44 11.02 27.26 13.20
C TYR A 44 11.18 26.68 14.60
N SER A 45 11.30 27.57 15.59
CA SER A 45 11.14 27.20 16.99
C SER A 45 9.67 27.40 17.34
N THR A 46 8.88 26.34 17.31
CA THR A 46 7.52 26.35 17.85
C THR A 46 7.59 26.02 19.34
N THR A 47 7.81 27.05 20.16
CA THR A 47 7.33 27.04 21.54
C THR A 47 5.80 27.01 21.52
N LEU A 48 5.24 25.82 21.61
CA LEU A 48 3.82 25.59 21.86
C LEU A 48 3.71 24.64 23.05
N ASN A 49 3.55 25.22 24.23
CA ASN A 49 2.74 24.57 25.26
C ASN A 49 1.28 24.69 24.80
N PRO A 50 0.63 23.57 24.52
CA PRO A 50 -0.65 23.34 25.16
C PRO A 50 -0.68 21.92 25.74
N SER A 51 -1.04 21.85 27.01
CA SER A 51 -1.66 20.67 27.59
C SER A 51 -2.71 20.14 26.62
N ASP A 52 -2.66 18.84 26.35
CA ASP A 52 -3.59 18.08 25.50
C ASP A 52 -3.51 18.38 23.98
N ASN A 53 -2.57 17.72 23.28
CA ASN A 53 -2.82 17.10 21.96
C ASN A 53 -1.59 16.32 21.46
N ASN A 54 -1.81 15.05 21.08
CA ASN A 54 -0.79 14.07 20.64
C ASN A 54 0.12 14.63 19.54
N THR A 55 1.26 15.20 19.92
CA THR A 55 2.32 15.56 18.97
C THR A 55 3.15 14.31 18.74
N VAL A 56 2.86 13.59 17.65
CA VAL A 56 3.59 12.38 17.26
C VAL A 56 5.03 12.78 16.93
N THR A 57 6.00 12.26 17.67
CA THR A 57 7.41 12.52 17.38
C THR A 57 7.89 11.60 16.26
N SER A 58 8.89 12.02 15.48
CA SER A 58 9.47 11.19 14.41
C SER A 58 10.04 9.86 14.90
N CYS A 59 10.45 9.79 16.17
CA CYS A 59 10.88 8.55 16.83
C CYS A 59 9.72 7.56 17.03
N ASP A 60 8.52 8.04 17.34
CA ASP A 60 7.35 7.17 17.53
C ASP A 60 6.94 6.49 16.23
N LEU A 61 7.01 7.20 15.10
CA LEU A 61 6.73 6.65 13.78
C LEU A 61 7.71 5.55 13.36
N LEU A 62 9.00 5.73 13.64
CA LEU A 62 10.02 4.71 13.38
C LEU A 62 9.78 3.45 14.23
N ASN A 63 9.41 3.63 15.50
CA ASN A 63 9.09 2.51 16.39
C ASN A 63 7.89 1.71 15.86
N ILE A 64 6.86 2.38 15.34
CA ILE A 64 5.67 1.71 14.77
C ILE A 64 6.00 0.96 13.48
N LEU A 65 6.78 1.56 12.59
CA LEU A 65 7.16 0.94 11.31
C LEU A 65 8.09 -0.26 11.47
N THR A 66 8.89 -0.27 12.54
CA THR A 66 9.83 -1.35 12.85
C THR A 66 9.26 -2.40 13.82
N ASP A 67 8.14 -2.11 14.48
CA ASP A 67 7.50 -3.05 15.39
C ASP A 67 6.83 -4.21 14.62
N VAL A 68 7.27 -5.41 14.97
CA VAL A 68 6.87 -6.70 14.39
C VAL A 68 5.37 -6.93 14.49
N ARG A 69 4.69 -6.33 15.47
CA ARG A 69 3.23 -6.46 15.67
C ARG A 69 2.41 -5.84 14.55
N PHE A 70 2.89 -4.77 13.92
CA PHE A 70 2.15 -4.08 12.85
C PHE A 70 2.31 -4.78 11.49
N HIS A 71 3.39 -5.54 11.32
CA HIS A 71 3.75 -6.18 10.05
C HIS A 71 2.64 -7.08 9.46
N PRO A 72 1.96 -7.96 10.24
CA PRO A 72 0.87 -8.78 9.71
C PRO A 72 -0.30 -7.95 9.16
N VAL A 73 -0.59 -6.79 9.77
CA VAL A 73 -1.68 -5.91 9.37
C VAL A 73 -1.33 -5.15 8.08
N PHE A 74 -0.13 -4.59 7.99
CA PHE A 74 0.35 -3.95 6.76
C PHE A 74 0.40 -4.94 5.59
N GLN A 75 0.98 -6.11 5.81
CA GLN A 75 1.03 -7.17 4.81
C GLN A 75 -0.36 -7.62 4.36
N ALA A 76 -1.34 -7.66 5.28
CA ALA A 76 -2.73 -7.96 4.94
C ALA A 76 -3.34 -6.90 4.01
N ILE A 77 -3.18 -5.62 4.36
CA ILE A 77 -3.70 -4.50 3.58
C ILE A 77 -3.09 -4.51 2.17
N ASP A 78 -1.77 -4.63 2.07
CA ASP A 78 -1.06 -4.64 0.79
C ASP A 78 -1.45 -5.82 -0.09
N GLU A 79 -1.54 -7.01 0.48
CA GLU A 79 -1.93 -8.19 -0.27
C GLU A 79 -3.40 -8.13 -0.73
N ILE A 80 -4.31 -7.59 0.09
CA ILE A 80 -5.72 -7.39 -0.29
C ILE A 80 -5.80 -6.36 -1.43
N LYS A 81 -5.05 -5.25 -1.35
CA LYS A 81 -4.95 -4.24 -2.42
C LYS A 81 -4.35 -4.82 -3.69
N ARG A 82 -3.28 -5.63 -3.59
CA ARG A 82 -2.65 -6.34 -4.72
C ARG A 82 -3.63 -7.26 -5.45
N ARG A 83 -4.54 -7.90 -4.71
CA ARG A 83 -5.63 -8.73 -5.25
C ARG A 83 -6.83 -7.92 -5.76
N LYS A 84 -6.74 -6.59 -5.80
CA LYS A 84 -7.83 -5.68 -6.21
C LYS A 84 -9.11 -5.86 -5.38
N CYS A 85 -8.98 -6.33 -4.15
CA CYS A 85 -10.07 -6.45 -3.20
C CYS A 85 -10.13 -5.18 -2.34
N ARG A 86 -11.32 -4.88 -1.80
CA ARG A 86 -11.48 -3.79 -0.82
C ARG A 86 -10.88 -4.21 0.53
N PRO A 87 -9.88 -3.50 1.07
CA PRO A 87 -9.37 -3.71 2.43
C PRO A 87 -10.38 -3.19 3.46
N ASP A 88 -11.25 -4.07 3.92
CA ASP A 88 -12.13 -3.84 5.06
C ASP A 88 -11.65 -4.68 6.27
N LEU A 89 -12.21 -4.39 7.43
CA LEU A 89 -11.84 -5.04 8.69
C LEU A 89 -12.00 -6.56 8.60
N GLU A 90 -13.11 -7.03 8.05
CA GLU A 90 -13.39 -8.47 7.94
C GLU A 90 -12.34 -9.20 7.10
N ARG A 91 -11.92 -8.60 5.97
CA ARG A 91 -10.89 -9.19 5.11
C ARG A 91 -9.52 -9.14 5.74
N ILE A 92 -9.17 -8.08 6.47
CA ILE A 92 -7.91 -7.99 7.20
C ILE A 92 -7.88 -9.08 8.28
N LEU A 93 -8.91 -9.17 9.12
CA LEU A 93 -9.03 -10.22 10.14
C LEU A 93 -8.89 -11.61 9.51
N LYS A 94 -9.67 -11.91 8.47
CA LYS A 94 -9.60 -13.19 7.76
C LYS A 94 -8.21 -13.49 7.20
N TYR A 95 -7.52 -12.47 6.69
CA TYR A 95 -6.19 -12.62 6.11
C TYR A 95 -5.14 -12.96 7.17
N VAL A 96 -5.17 -12.25 8.30
CA VAL A 96 -4.23 -12.43 9.41
C VAL A 96 -4.52 -13.76 10.12
N SER A 97 -5.78 -14.07 10.44
CA SER A 97 -6.16 -15.34 11.07
C SER A 97 -5.77 -16.57 10.26
N LYS A 98 -5.77 -16.48 8.93
CA LYS A 98 -5.34 -17.60 8.07
C LYS A 98 -3.84 -17.89 8.14
N ARG A 99 -3.03 -16.91 8.55
CA ARG A 99 -1.55 -17.00 8.55
C ARG A 99 -0.95 -17.04 9.95
N SER A 100 -1.72 -16.68 10.97
CA SER A 100 -1.30 -16.80 12.35
C SER A 100 -1.35 -18.24 12.83
N THR A 101 -0.40 -18.61 13.68
CA THR A 101 -0.42 -19.85 14.46
C THR A 101 -1.24 -19.72 15.75
N THR A 102 -1.72 -18.51 16.07
CA THR A 102 -2.49 -18.19 17.27
C THR A 102 -3.84 -18.90 17.28
N LYS A 103 -4.13 -19.64 18.34
CA LYS A 103 -5.37 -20.43 18.47
C LYS A 103 -6.57 -19.60 18.96
N ASN A 104 -6.32 -18.47 19.63
CA ASN A 104 -7.37 -17.66 20.22
C ASN A 104 -7.79 -16.52 19.27
N LEU A 105 -8.87 -16.76 18.51
CA LEU A 105 -9.37 -15.81 17.51
C LEU A 105 -9.86 -14.50 18.12
N THR A 106 -10.38 -14.53 19.35
CA THR A 106 -10.90 -13.34 20.03
C THR A 106 -9.78 -12.39 20.43
N GLU A 107 -8.70 -12.92 21.01
CA GLU A 107 -7.52 -12.13 21.39
C GLU A 107 -6.86 -11.50 20.16
N GLN A 108 -6.68 -12.30 19.10
CA GLN A 108 -6.14 -11.81 17.83
C GLN A 108 -7.01 -10.70 17.22
N ARG A 109 -8.34 -10.85 17.28
CA ARG A 109 -9.24 -9.81 16.79
C ARG A 109 -9.04 -8.50 17.55
N ASN A 110 -8.97 -8.57 18.88
CA ASN A 110 -8.78 -7.39 19.73
C ASN A 110 -7.41 -6.74 19.48
N GLU A 111 -6.36 -7.54 19.30
CA GLU A 111 -5.03 -7.06 18.93
C GLU A 111 -5.04 -6.32 17.59
N ILE A 112 -5.64 -6.91 16.54
CA ILE A 112 -5.74 -6.28 15.22
C ILE A 112 -6.55 -4.98 15.29
N LEU A 113 -7.61 -4.94 16.10
CA LEU A 113 -8.39 -3.72 16.30
C LEU A 113 -7.56 -2.63 16.98
N SER A 114 -6.82 -2.95 18.05
CA SER A 114 -5.91 -2.03 18.72
C SER A 114 -4.88 -1.47 17.75
N ILE A 115 -4.26 -2.34 16.94
CA ILE A 115 -3.29 -1.94 15.92
C ILE A 115 -3.92 -1.00 14.90
N LEU A 116 -5.11 -1.30 14.39
CA LEU A 116 -5.78 -0.43 13.42
C LEU A 116 -6.15 0.93 14.02
N GLU A 117 -6.55 0.99 15.29
CA GLU A 117 -6.81 2.24 16.01
C GLU A 117 -5.53 3.07 16.20
N GLU A 118 -4.42 2.42 16.56
CA GLU A 118 -3.11 3.07 16.64
C GLU A 118 -2.70 3.63 15.26
N LEU A 119 -2.77 2.83 14.20
CA LEU A 119 -2.44 3.27 12.85
C LEU A 119 -3.31 4.43 12.36
N LEU A 120 -4.60 4.46 12.74
CA LEU A 120 -5.50 5.58 12.47
C LEU A 120 -5.09 6.83 13.26
N LYS A 121 -4.74 6.66 14.55
CA LYS A 121 -4.29 7.76 15.43
C LYS A 121 -3.02 8.43 14.89
N TYR A 122 -2.10 7.64 14.35
CA TYR A 122 -0.86 8.13 13.75
C TYR A 122 -1.01 8.62 12.30
N GLY A 123 -2.20 8.51 11.70
CA GLY A 123 -2.45 8.91 10.31
C GLY A 123 -1.74 8.04 9.28
N LEU A 124 -1.27 6.85 9.66
CA LEU A 124 -0.59 5.89 8.77
C LEU A 124 -1.57 5.16 7.86
N ILE A 125 -2.83 5.04 8.31
CA ILE A 125 -3.94 4.55 7.51
C ILE A 125 -5.12 5.51 7.61
N THR A 126 -6.02 5.46 6.63
CA THR A 126 -7.28 6.23 6.69
C THR A 126 -8.50 5.34 6.47
N LYS A 127 -9.57 5.60 7.22
CA LYS A 127 -10.87 4.92 7.05
C LYS A 127 -11.76 5.78 6.15
N VAL A 128 -12.01 5.32 4.93
CA VAL A 128 -12.78 6.06 3.91
C VAL A 128 -14.02 5.30 3.50
N PHE A 129 -15.18 5.95 3.46
CA PHE A 129 -16.40 5.33 2.91
C PHE A 129 -16.43 5.48 1.39
N HIS A 130 -16.45 4.35 0.66
CA HIS A 130 -16.42 4.34 -0.80
C HIS A 130 -17.37 3.25 -1.33
N LYS A 131 -18.26 3.62 -2.26
CA LYS A 131 -19.23 2.71 -2.91
C LYS A 131 -20.02 1.85 -1.91
N GLY A 132 -20.57 2.47 -0.87
CA GLY A 132 -21.43 1.78 0.10
C GLY A 132 -20.70 1.00 1.19
N GLY A 133 -19.38 1.18 1.36
CA GLY A 133 -18.68 0.57 2.48
C GLY A 133 -17.35 1.25 2.86
N PHE A 134 -16.92 1.06 4.10
CA PHE A 134 -15.63 1.57 4.62
C PHE A 134 -14.42 0.81 4.05
N THR A 135 -13.37 1.53 3.67
CA THR A 135 -12.13 0.99 3.12
C THR A 135 -10.98 1.58 3.90
N ILE A 136 -10.03 0.75 4.30
CA ILE A 136 -8.79 1.16 4.95
C ILE A 136 -7.77 1.44 3.85
N ARG A 137 -7.37 2.71 3.70
CA ARG A 137 -6.42 3.14 2.67
C ARG A 137 -5.02 3.25 3.20
#